data_AF-A0A5E4PYK8-F1
#
_entry.id   AF-A0A5E4PYK8-F1
#
_cell.length_a   1.000
_cell.length_b   1.000
_cell.length_c   1.000
_cell.angle_alpha   90.00
_cell.angle_beta   90.00
_cell.angle_gamma   90.00
#
_symmetry.space_group_name_H-M   'P 1'
#
loop_
_entity.id
_entity.type
_entity.pdbx_description
1 polymer ?
#
loop_
_entity_poly.entity_id
_entity_poly.type
_entity_poly.pdbx_seq_one_letter_code
_entity_poly.pdbx_strand_id
1 'polypeptide(L)'
;MSIAVRWMKLLESSREGLGKPAAYGVYRYFADKAKSSTTSKQAIQGNSNEEKIRVRRARPSDLARIIRFVKEHARVAWPGITPPLPSQNILFEDYVARSLAQAEQQEAKRWGKVRGLALNTAVCPWDAFLLEKWAQCIKCARTKKLMLLTAHCLRAPGIHDKYKVHTVLQVILMIAPNSTKPDEIAQMLAKHSLQRGADVGIPVLRFDVTSDTL
;
A
#
# COMPACT_ATOMS: atom_id res chain seq x y z
N MET A 1 19.67 6.43 9.96
CA MET A 1 18.27 6.14 9.58
C MET A 1 18.23 4.66 9.26
N SER A 2 17.76 3.84 10.20
CA SER A 2 17.64 2.39 10.02
C SER A 2 16.29 2.11 9.34
N ILE A 3 16.29 1.42 8.21
CA ILE A 3 15.06 0.93 7.57
C ILE A 3 14.98 -0.54 7.92
N ALA A 4 14.05 -0.91 8.80
CA ALA A 4 13.78 -2.30 9.12
C ALA A 4 12.89 -2.87 8.02
N VAL A 5 13.33 -3.97 7.40
CA VAL A 5 12.51 -4.65 6.39
C VAL A 5 11.90 -5.89 7.02
N ARG A 6 10.58 -5.87 7.22
CA ARG A 6 9.82 -6.95 7.86
C ARG A 6 9.09 -7.77 6.79
N TRP A 7 9.21 -9.08 6.87
CA TRP A 7 8.68 -10.02 5.87
C TRP A 7 7.57 -10.86 6.48
N MET A 8 6.46 -11.02 5.75
CA MET A 8 5.47 -12.06 6.04
C MET A 8 5.32 -12.96 4.82
N LYS A 9 5.49 -14.27 5.03
CA LYS A 9 5.21 -15.27 4.01
C LYS A 9 3.70 -15.54 4.02
N LEU A 10 3.03 -15.23 2.92
CA LEU A 10 1.57 -15.37 2.76
C LEU A 10 1.07 -16.83 2.78
N LEU A 11 1.96 -17.82 2.65
CA LEU A 11 1.60 -19.20 2.31
C LEU A 11 1.22 -20.12 3.48
N GLU A 12 1.28 -19.67 4.73
CA GLU A 12 0.93 -20.53 5.88
C GLU A 12 -0.46 -20.25 6.47
N SER A 13 -1.04 -19.06 6.28
CA SER A 13 -2.36 -18.74 6.86
C SER A 13 -3.56 -19.12 5.97
N SER A 14 -3.35 -19.53 4.72
CA SER A 14 -4.43 -19.85 3.77
C SER A 14 -4.64 -21.36 3.54
N ARG A 15 -3.86 -22.22 4.21
CA ARG A 15 -3.93 -23.69 4.02
C ARG A 15 -4.95 -24.43 4.88
N GLU A 16 -5.63 -23.75 5.81
CA GLU A 16 -6.66 -24.40 6.65
C GLU A 16 -8.10 -24.24 6.12
N GLY A 17 -8.33 -23.61 4.96
CA GLY A 17 -9.70 -23.22 4.59
C GLY A 17 -10.14 -23.31 3.13
N LEU A 18 -9.31 -23.75 2.17
CA LEU A 18 -9.72 -23.72 0.76
C LEU A 18 -9.42 -25.02 0.01
N GLY A 19 -10.50 -25.60 -0.51
CA GLY A 19 -10.52 -26.79 -1.35
C GLY A 19 -9.73 -26.64 -2.65
N LYS A 20 -9.52 -27.81 -3.27
CA LYS A 20 -8.66 -28.09 -4.43
C LYS A 20 -8.80 -27.08 -5.59
N PRO A 21 -7.71 -26.71 -6.28
CA PRO A 21 -7.77 -25.81 -7.43
C PRO A 21 -8.23 -26.56 -8.70
N ALA A 22 -9.21 -25.99 -9.40
CA ALA A 22 -9.59 -26.37 -10.75
C ALA A 22 -8.73 -25.63 -11.80
N ALA A 23 -8.57 -26.29 -12.95
CA ALA A 23 -7.62 -26.01 -14.02
C ALA A 23 -7.80 -24.66 -14.77
N TYR A 24 -6.76 -24.33 -15.54
CA TYR A 24 -6.49 -23.10 -16.27
C TYR A 24 -7.53 -22.67 -17.32
N GLY A 25 -7.66 -21.34 -17.48
CA GLY A 25 -7.99 -20.69 -18.75
C GLY A 25 -9.28 -19.88 -18.78
N VAL A 26 -9.24 -18.62 -18.34
CA VAL A 26 -10.27 -17.61 -18.72
C VAL A 26 -9.65 -16.20 -18.73
N TYR A 27 -9.63 -15.55 -19.89
CA TYR A 27 -9.46 -14.10 -20.04
C TYR A 27 -10.53 -13.38 -19.20
N ARG A 28 -10.14 -12.68 -18.13
CA ARG A 28 -11.08 -11.93 -17.29
C ARG A 28 -11.15 -10.47 -17.74
N TYR A 29 -12.27 -10.12 -18.36
CA TYR A 29 -12.70 -8.74 -18.54
C TYR A 29 -13.01 -8.12 -17.16
N PHE A 30 -12.27 -7.09 -16.77
CA PHE A 30 -12.57 -6.28 -15.59
C PHE A 30 -13.63 -5.24 -15.92
N ALA A 31 -14.89 -5.68 -15.99
CA ALA A 31 -16.04 -4.81 -15.83
C ALA A 31 -16.64 -5.08 -14.45
N ASP A 32 -16.71 -4.04 -13.62
CA ASP A 32 -17.34 -4.05 -12.30
C ASP A 32 -18.81 -4.48 -12.41
N LYS A 33 -19.08 -5.78 -12.37
CA LYS A 33 -20.39 -6.28 -11.96
C LYS A 33 -20.32 -6.55 -10.47
N ALA A 34 -21.08 -5.76 -9.72
CA ALA A 34 -21.32 -5.97 -8.31
C ALA A 34 -21.93 -7.37 -8.13
N LYS A 35 -21.11 -8.36 -7.77
CA LYS A 35 -21.61 -9.62 -7.24
C LYS A 35 -22.26 -9.31 -5.90
N SER A 36 -23.57 -9.45 -5.83
CA SER A 36 -24.32 -9.50 -4.57
C SER A 36 -23.99 -10.81 -3.87
N SER A 37 -22.82 -10.90 -3.24
CA SER A 37 -22.52 -12.00 -2.34
C SER A 37 -23.16 -11.70 -0.99
N THR A 38 -24.27 -12.36 -0.72
CA THR A 38 -24.89 -12.50 0.60
C THR A 38 -23.95 -13.32 1.48
N THR A 39 -22.88 -12.70 1.97
CA THR A 39 -21.96 -13.32 2.93
C THR A 39 -21.95 -12.48 4.19
N SER A 40 -22.53 -13.06 5.24
CA SER A 40 -22.45 -12.70 6.66
C SER A 40 -21.81 -11.33 6.94
N LYS A 41 -22.66 -10.32 7.14
CA LYS A 41 -22.28 -9.13 7.90
C LYS A 41 -21.87 -9.59 9.30
N GLN A 42 -20.57 -9.75 9.56
CA GLN A 42 -20.06 -9.53 10.90
C GLN A 42 -20.14 -8.02 11.16
N ALA A 43 -21.37 -7.56 11.39
CA ALA A 43 -21.60 -6.33 12.11
C ALA A 43 -21.28 -6.67 13.56
N ILE A 44 -20.07 -6.32 14.00
CA ILE A 44 -19.77 -6.19 15.42
C ILE A 44 -20.80 -5.17 15.95
N GLN A 45 -21.77 -5.66 16.70
CA GLN A 45 -22.83 -4.87 17.31
C GLN A 45 -22.23 -4.17 18.54
N GLY A 46 -21.32 -3.22 18.27
CA GLY A 46 -20.83 -2.26 19.25
C GLY A 46 -21.85 -1.15 19.46
N ASN A 47 -21.79 -0.51 20.62
CA ASN A 47 -22.67 0.58 21.05
C ASN A 47 -22.94 1.59 19.91
N SER A 48 -24.17 2.12 19.88
CA SER A 48 -24.75 2.95 18.80
C SER A 48 -24.00 4.23 18.40
N ASN A 49 -22.84 4.51 19.00
CA ASN A 49 -22.00 5.68 18.72
C ASN A 49 -20.61 5.34 18.15
N GLU A 50 -20.31 4.08 17.84
CA GLU A 50 -19.05 3.71 17.21
C GLU A 50 -19.03 4.13 15.73
N GLU A 51 -18.03 4.94 15.36
CA GLU A 51 -17.80 5.36 13.98
C GLU A 51 -17.57 4.13 13.10
N LYS A 52 -18.48 3.85 12.15
CA LYS A 52 -18.28 2.78 11.17
C LYS A 52 -17.21 3.18 10.17
N ILE A 53 -16.05 2.55 10.26
CA ILE A 53 -14.94 2.74 9.33
C ILE A 53 -15.03 1.69 8.22
N ARG A 54 -14.74 2.10 6.98
CA ARG A 54 -14.76 1.22 5.81
C ARG A 54 -13.49 1.39 4.98
N VAL A 55 -12.77 0.29 4.77
CA VAL A 55 -11.65 0.26 3.84
C VAL A 55 -12.16 0.00 2.43
N ARG A 56 -11.69 0.79 1.47
CA ARG A 56 -12.01 0.59 0.05
C ARG A 56 -10.82 0.90 -0.85
N ARG A 57 -10.90 0.48 -2.10
CA ARG A 57 -9.96 0.91 -3.14
C ARG A 57 -10.20 2.40 -3.44
N ALA A 58 -9.13 3.17 -3.58
CA ALA A 58 -9.25 4.54 -4.05
C ALA A 58 -9.71 4.57 -5.51
N ARG A 59 -10.61 5.49 -5.83
CA ARG A 59 -11.03 5.82 -7.20
C ARG A 59 -10.16 6.96 -7.72
N PRO A 60 -10.08 7.17 -9.06
CA PRO A 60 -9.41 8.34 -9.62
C PRO A 60 -9.91 9.68 -9.03
N SER A 61 -11.21 9.76 -8.72
CA SER A 61 -11.82 10.93 -8.06
C SER A 61 -11.31 11.21 -6.64
N ASP A 62 -10.67 10.23 -5.99
CA ASP A 62 -10.10 10.37 -4.64
C ASP A 62 -8.69 10.96 -4.66
N LEU A 63 -8.05 11.04 -5.83
CA LEU A 63 -6.62 11.36 -5.96
C LEU A 63 -6.23 12.67 -5.28
N ALA A 64 -6.98 13.75 -5.53
CA ALA A 64 -6.70 15.05 -4.92
C ALA A 64 -6.77 15.01 -3.38
N ARG A 65 -7.72 14.24 -2.82
CA ARG A 65 -7.85 14.05 -1.37
C ARG A 65 -6.73 13.20 -0.81
N ILE A 66 -6.31 12.16 -1.52
CA ILE A 66 -5.21 11.29 -1.12
C ILE A 66 -3.90 12.05 -1.14
N ILE A 67 -3.61 12.80 -2.21
CA ILE A 67 -2.40 13.64 -2.29
C ILE A 67 -2.38 14.64 -1.12
N ARG A 68 -3.51 15.30 -0.84
CA ARG A 68 -3.63 16.20 0.30
C ARG A 68 -3.35 15.50 1.62
N PHE A 69 -4.00 14.36 1.87
CA PHE A 69 -3.83 13.56 3.09
C PHE A 69 -2.36 13.11 3.25
N VAL A 70 -1.75 12.61 2.18
CA VAL A 70 -0.34 12.22 2.20
C VAL A 70 0.53 13.43 2.52
N LYS A 71 0.32 14.60 1.90
CA LYS A 71 1.11 15.81 2.22
C LYS A 71 0.97 16.24 3.68
N GLU A 72 -0.24 16.18 4.22
CA GLU A 72 -0.54 16.53 5.62
C GLU A 72 0.19 15.59 6.59
N HIS A 73 0.39 14.32 6.23
CA HIS A 73 0.92 13.29 7.12
C HIS A 73 2.30 12.70 6.71
N ALA A 74 2.88 13.14 5.59
CA ALA A 74 4.13 12.61 5.04
C ALA A 74 5.31 12.77 6.01
N ARG A 75 5.31 13.84 6.83
CA ARG A 75 6.34 14.08 7.84
C ARG A 75 6.38 12.97 8.89
N VAL A 76 5.22 12.42 9.25
CA VAL A 76 5.10 11.33 10.23
C VAL A 76 5.52 10.01 9.58
N ALA A 77 5.12 9.80 8.33
CA ALA A 77 5.37 8.53 7.64
C ALA A 77 6.81 8.37 7.12
N TRP A 78 7.52 9.47 6.84
CA TRP A 78 8.92 9.45 6.40
C TRP A 78 9.80 10.42 7.22
N PRO A 79 10.14 10.07 8.47
CA PRO A 79 11.03 10.87 9.30
C PRO A 79 12.46 10.84 8.73
N GLY A 80 12.75 11.76 7.81
CA GLY A 80 14.04 11.84 7.10
C GLY A 80 13.88 12.32 5.66
N ILE A 81 12.69 12.16 5.08
CA ILE A 81 12.28 12.90 3.89
C ILE A 81 11.64 14.20 4.37
N THR A 82 12.45 15.18 4.80
CA THR A 82 12.01 16.59 4.91
C THR A 82 11.15 16.92 3.69
N PRO A 83 9.91 17.41 3.84
CA PRO A 83 9.04 17.61 2.69
C PRO A 83 9.78 18.47 1.66
N PRO A 84 9.77 18.07 0.38
CA PRO A 84 10.32 18.90 -0.66
C PRO A 84 9.69 20.30 -0.59
N LEU A 85 10.47 21.33 -0.93
CA LEU A 85 9.92 22.64 -1.25
C LEU A 85 8.76 22.47 -2.25
N PRO A 86 7.73 23.32 -2.25
CA PRO A 86 6.51 23.13 -3.04
C PRO A 86 6.74 22.78 -4.53
N SER A 87 7.85 23.21 -5.12
CA SER A 87 8.27 22.93 -6.50
C SER A 87 8.83 21.51 -6.76
N GLN A 88 9.18 20.74 -5.73
CA GLN A 88 9.71 19.38 -5.85
C GLN A 88 8.64 18.29 -5.64
N ASN A 89 7.36 18.68 -5.53
CA ASN A 89 6.23 17.77 -5.29
C ASN A 89 5.75 17.00 -6.51
N ILE A 90 6.10 17.41 -7.74
CA ILE A 90 5.53 16.82 -8.96
C ILE A 90 5.84 15.32 -9.06
N LEU A 91 7.09 14.92 -8.80
CA LEU A 91 7.50 13.52 -8.85
C LEU A 91 6.79 12.68 -7.77
N PHE A 92 6.57 13.27 -6.59
CA PHE A 92 5.89 12.61 -5.50
C PHE A 92 4.38 12.44 -5.78
N GLU A 93 3.74 13.49 -6.31
CA GLU A 93 2.34 13.45 -6.72
C GLU A 93 2.10 12.46 -7.85
N ASP A 94 2.96 12.47 -8.87
CA ASP A 94 2.93 11.49 -9.97
C ASP A 94 3.14 10.07 -9.45
N TYR A 95 4.06 9.88 -8.49
CA TYR A 95 4.28 8.58 -7.86
C TYR A 95 3.07 8.10 -7.06
N VAL A 96 2.43 8.98 -6.29
CA VAL A 96 1.18 8.68 -5.56
C VAL A 96 0.04 8.39 -6.54
N ALA A 97 -0.04 9.12 -7.67
CA ALA A 97 -1.07 8.92 -8.68
C ALA A 97 -0.91 7.59 -9.44
N ARG A 98 0.33 7.17 -9.72
CA ARG A 98 0.63 5.89 -10.37
C ARG A 98 0.49 4.70 -9.43
N SER A 99 0.73 4.92 -8.14
CA SER A 99 0.54 3.89 -7.13
C SER A 99 -0.94 3.62 -6.93
N LEU A 100 -1.35 2.35 -7.00
CA LEU A 100 -2.73 1.98 -6.74
C LEU A 100 -3.03 2.10 -5.25
N ALA A 101 -3.53 3.25 -4.84
CA ALA A 101 -3.90 3.54 -3.47
C ALA A 101 -5.08 2.67 -3.00
N GLN A 102 -4.93 2.00 -1.85
CA GLN A 102 -6.05 1.61 -1.01
C GLN A 102 -6.22 2.70 0.03
N ALA A 103 -7.36 3.41 0.00
CA ALA A 103 -7.64 4.49 0.93
C ALA A 103 -8.81 4.09 1.81
N GLU A 104 -8.60 4.15 3.11
CA GLU A 104 -9.68 3.99 4.07
C GLU A 104 -10.45 5.30 4.16
N GLN A 105 -11.75 5.23 3.90
CA GLN A 105 -12.64 6.37 3.97
C GLN A 105 -13.74 6.08 4.97
N GLN A 106 -13.91 6.99 5.92
CA GLN A 106 -15.06 6.95 6.81
C GLN A 106 -16.29 7.42 6.03
N GLU A 107 -17.29 6.56 5.87
CA GLU A 107 -18.60 6.96 5.35
C GLU A 107 -19.44 7.54 6.50
N ALA A 108 -19.10 8.74 6.97
CA ALA A 108 -20.09 9.55 7.67
C ALA A 108 -21.01 10.20 6.62
N LYS A 109 -22.28 10.46 6.96
CA LYS A 109 -23.35 11.02 6.10
C LYS A 109 -22.98 12.26 5.26
N ARG A 110 -21.82 12.88 5.46
CA ARG A 110 -21.21 13.88 4.57
C ARG A 110 -19.75 13.51 4.28
N TRP A 111 -19.46 13.29 3.00
CA TRP A 111 -18.16 13.40 2.32
C TRP A 111 -16.99 12.83 3.13
N GLY A 112 -16.73 11.54 2.92
CA GLY A 112 -15.80 10.77 3.73
C GLY A 112 -14.39 11.34 3.82
N LYS A 113 -13.97 11.61 5.05
CA LYS A 113 -12.60 11.95 5.43
C LYS A 113 -11.73 10.69 5.36
N VAL A 114 -10.53 10.83 4.81
CA VAL A 114 -9.52 9.75 4.83
C VAL A 114 -9.00 9.64 6.27
N ARG A 115 -9.13 8.45 6.87
CA ARG A 115 -8.63 8.16 8.22
C ARG A 115 -7.34 7.37 8.18
N GLY A 116 -7.16 6.56 7.15
CA GLY A 116 -5.99 5.76 6.92
C GLY A 116 -5.72 5.59 5.43
N LEU A 117 -4.47 5.33 5.08
CA LEU A 117 -4.05 5.12 3.69
C LEU A 117 -2.97 4.05 3.63
N ALA A 118 -3.12 3.11 2.70
CA ALA A 118 -2.06 2.20 2.28
C ALA A 118 -1.80 2.35 0.77
N LEU A 119 -0.59 2.76 0.42
CA LEU A 119 -0.15 2.78 -0.98
C LEU A 119 0.59 1.49 -1.29
N ASN A 120 0.06 0.77 -2.28
CA ASN A 120 0.66 -0.48 -2.74
C ASN A 120 1.12 -0.33 -4.19
N THR A 121 2.28 -0.91 -4.51
CA THR A 121 2.77 -1.05 -5.88
C THR A 121 3.23 -2.48 -6.12
N ALA A 122 3.06 -2.97 -7.35
CA ALA A 122 3.74 -4.19 -7.77
C ALA A 122 5.19 -3.85 -8.15
N VAL A 123 6.13 -4.71 -7.78
CA VAL A 123 7.56 -4.54 -8.05
C VAL A 123 8.15 -5.80 -8.64
N CYS A 124 8.94 -5.61 -9.70
CA CYS A 124 9.66 -6.64 -10.44
C CYS A 124 11.19 -6.52 -10.21
N PRO A 125 11.98 -7.57 -10.50
CA PRO A 125 13.43 -7.57 -10.24
C PRO A 125 14.18 -6.43 -10.95
N TRP A 126 13.72 -6.02 -12.13
CA TRP A 126 14.35 -4.97 -12.93
C TRP A 126 14.02 -3.54 -12.48
N ASP A 127 13.03 -3.35 -11.59
CA ASP A 127 12.59 -2.01 -11.19
C ASP A 127 13.68 -1.26 -10.43
N ALA A 128 14.52 -1.96 -9.65
CA ALA A 128 15.67 -1.36 -8.99
C ALA A 128 16.65 -0.75 -10.01
N PHE A 129 16.91 -1.46 -11.12
CA PHE A 129 17.80 -0.97 -12.17
C PHE A 129 17.19 0.21 -12.94
N LEU A 130 15.90 0.15 -13.26
CA LEU A 130 15.20 1.27 -13.90
C LEU A 130 15.24 2.53 -13.01
N LEU A 131 15.04 2.36 -11.70
CA LEU A 131 15.07 3.46 -10.75
C LEU A 131 16.47 4.08 -10.62
N GLU A 132 17.54 3.28 -10.67
CA GLU A 132 18.93 3.76 -10.74
C GLU A 132 19.18 4.57 -12.02
N LYS A 133 18.71 4.09 -13.17
CA LYS A 133 18.82 4.81 -14.44
C LYS A 133 18.07 6.14 -14.40
N TRP A 134 16.86 6.17 -13.84
CA TRP A 134 16.10 7.41 -13.68
C TRP A 134 16.78 8.38 -12.73
N ALA A 135 17.40 7.88 -11.65
CA ALA A 135 18.16 8.71 -10.72
C ALA A 135 19.36 9.42 -11.39
N GLN A 136 19.92 8.86 -12.47
CA GLN A 136 20.99 9.51 -13.24
C GLN A 136 20.49 10.74 -14.02
N CYS A 137 19.22 10.77 -14.42
CA CYS A 137 18.61 11.88 -15.14
C CYS A 137 18.17 13.04 -14.23
N ILE A 138 18.23 12.88 -12.90
CA ILE A 138 17.72 13.86 -11.95
C ILE A 138 18.83 14.80 -11.46
N LYS A 139 18.59 16.10 -11.62
CA LYS A 139 19.51 17.17 -11.18
C LYS A 139 19.52 17.37 -9.67
N CYS A 140 18.39 17.19 -8.99
CA CYS A 140 18.29 17.39 -7.55
C CYS A 140 19.05 16.27 -6.82
N ALA A 141 20.19 16.60 -6.20
CA ALA A 141 21.04 15.65 -5.48
C ALA A 141 20.26 14.88 -4.39
N ARG A 142 19.30 15.55 -3.74
CA ARG A 142 18.47 14.96 -2.70
C ARG A 142 17.53 13.88 -3.24
N THR A 143 16.76 14.21 -4.28
CA THR A 143 15.87 13.26 -4.96
C THR A 143 16.66 12.09 -5.56
N LYS A 144 17.82 12.39 -6.15
CA LYS A 144 18.73 11.37 -6.68
C LYS A 144 19.18 10.39 -5.58
N LYS A 145 19.65 10.89 -4.43
CA LYS A 145 20.03 10.04 -3.27
C LYS A 145 18.86 9.20 -2.79
N LEU A 146 17.66 9.77 -2.69
CA LEU A 146 16.47 9.04 -2.27
C LEU A 146 16.15 7.90 -3.25
N MET A 147 16.17 8.14 -4.56
CA MET A 147 15.89 7.10 -5.55
C MET A 147 16.94 6.00 -5.57
N LEU A 148 18.22 6.35 -5.41
CA LEU A 148 19.29 5.34 -5.28
C LEU A 148 19.12 4.51 -4.00
N LEU A 149 18.76 5.14 -2.89
CA LEU A 149 18.44 4.42 -1.64
C LEU A 149 17.23 3.49 -1.83
N THR A 150 16.15 3.97 -2.45
CA THR A 150 14.99 3.13 -2.76
C THR A 150 15.37 1.96 -3.66
N ALA A 151 16.20 2.17 -4.69
CA ALA A 151 16.67 1.10 -5.56
C ALA A 151 17.50 0.06 -4.80
N HIS A 152 18.37 0.51 -3.90
CA HIS A 152 19.12 -0.37 -3.00
C HIS A 152 18.17 -1.19 -2.12
N CYS A 153 17.16 -0.55 -1.50
CA CYS A 153 16.14 -1.25 -0.73
C CYS A 153 15.37 -2.23 -1.60
N LEU A 154 15.04 -1.94 -2.86
CA LEU A 154 14.36 -2.90 -3.74
C LEU A 154 15.21 -4.14 -4.02
N ARG A 155 16.53 -3.96 -4.19
CA ARG A 155 17.48 -5.05 -4.47
C ARG A 155 17.77 -5.90 -3.23
N ALA A 156 18.00 -5.29 -2.07
CA ALA A 156 18.31 -6.02 -0.84
C ALA A 156 17.01 -6.31 -0.05
N PRO A 157 16.76 -7.56 0.40
CA PRO A 157 17.66 -8.72 0.48
C PRO A 157 17.44 -9.78 -0.62
N GLY A 158 17.15 -9.39 -1.87
CA GLY A 158 16.99 -10.33 -2.99
C GLY A 158 15.71 -11.17 -2.88
N ILE A 159 14.58 -10.55 -2.54
CA ILE A 159 13.30 -11.22 -2.27
C ILE A 159 12.87 -12.09 -3.46
N HIS A 160 12.99 -11.54 -4.67
CA HIS A 160 12.62 -12.22 -5.91
C HIS A 160 13.40 -13.53 -6.08
N ASP A 161 14.70 -13.52 -5.79
CA ASP A 161 15.57 -14.71 -5.87
C ASP A 161 15.31 -15.69 -4.73
N LYS A 162 15.06 -15.18 -3.52
CA LYS A 162 14.80 -15.98 -2.32
C LYS A 162 13.48 -16.76 -2.44
N TYR A 163 12.42 -16.11 -2.90
CA TYR A 163 11.10 -16.73 -3.00
C TYR A 163 10.75 -17.23 -4.41
N LYS A 164 11.66 -17.05 -5.39
CA LYS A 164 11.45 -17.44 -6.80
C LYS A 164 10.18 -16.82 -7.39
N VAL A 165 10.02 -15.51 -7.19
CA VAL A 165 8.86 -14.74 -7.65
C VAL A 165 9.28 -13.63 -8.60
N HIS A 166 8.50 -13.40 -9.66
CA HIS A 166 8.72 -12.28 -10.59
C HIS A 166 8.11 -10.97 -10.09
N THR A 167 7.14 -11.03 -9.18
CA THR A 167 6.43 -9.85 -8.71
C THR A 167 6.21 -9.93 -7.20
N VAL A 168 6.46 -8.81 -6.54
CA VAL A 168 6.22 -8.60 -5.12
C VAL A 168 5.27 -7.42 -4.99
N LEU A 169 4.25 -7.53 -4.15
CA LEU A 169 3.40 -6.39 -3.80
C LEU A 169 4.11 -5.66 -2.66
N GLN A 170 4.54 -4.43 -2.90
CA GLN A 170 5.19 -3.60 -1.90
C GLN A 170 4.20 -2.58 -1.35
N VAL A 171 4.07 -2.55 -0.02
CA VAL A 171 3.39 -1.47 0.68
C VAL A 171 4.40 -0.37 0.92
N ILE A 172 4.34 0.69 0.10
CA ILE A 172 5.32 1.77 0.09
C ILE A 172 5.07 2.75 1.23
N LEU A 173 3.80 2.91 1.59
CA LEU A 173 3.34 3.90 2.55
C LEU A 173 2.13 3.36 3.29
N MET A 174 2.17 3.42 4.61
CA MET A 174 1.02 3.20 5.46
C MET A 174 0.92 4.37 6.44
N ILE A 175 -0.22 5.04 6.45
CA ILE A 175 -0.47 6.19 7.34
C ILE A 175 -1.78 5.93 8.07
N ALA A 176 -1.73 5.98 9.40
CA ALA A 176 -2.89 5.90 10.30
C ALA A 176 -2.83 7.01 11.36
N PRO A 177 -2.96 8.30 10.97
CA PRO A 177 -2.66 9.41 11.85
C PRO A 177 -3.83 9.75 12.78
N ASN A 178 -3.53 10.06 14.04
CA ASN A 178 -4.42 10.72 15.02
C ASN A 178 -5.86 10.16 15.07
N SER A 179 -6.01 8.85 14.91
CA SER A 179 -7.26 8.18 15.26
C SER A 179 -7.22 7.79 16.74
N THR A 180 -8.39 7.50 17.32
CA THR A 180 -8.45 6.93 18.67
C THR A 180 -7.79 5.55 18.76
N LYS A 181 -7.54 4.90 17.61
CA LYS A 181 -7.03 3.53 17.50
C LYS A 181 -6.15 3.34 16.24
N PRO A 182 -4.96 3.97 16.19
CA PRO A 182 -4.10 3.95 15.00
C PRO A 182 -3.63 2.54 14.64
N ASP A 183 -3.40 1.69 15.64
CA ASP A 183 -2.94 0.31 15.46
C ASP A 183 -4.02 -0.57 14.80
N GLU A 184 -5.28 -0.41 15.21
CA GLU A 184 -6.41 -1.13 14.59
C GLU A 184 -6.55 -0.74 13.11
N ILE A 185 -6.37 0.56 12.78
CA ILE A 185 -6.38 1.04 11.40
C ILE A 185 -5.21 0.45 10.61
N ALA A 186 -3.99 0.49 11.15
CA ALA A 186 -2.81 -0.04 10.49
C ALA A 186 -2.94 -1.55 10.21
N GLN A 187 -3.42 -2.32 11.19
CA GLN A 187 -3.70 -3.75 11.03
C GLN A 187 -4.79 -4.01 9.98
N MET A 188 -5.86 -3.21 9.97
CA MET A 188 -6.92 -3.33 8.98
C MET A 188 -6.40 -3.05 7.57
N LEU A 189 -5.62 -1.97 7.39
CA LEU A 189 -4.97 -1.63 6.13
C LEU A 189 -4.01 -2.74 5.68
N ALA A 190 -3.18 -3.27 6.57
CA ALA A 190 -2.26 -4.37 6.27
C ALA A 190 -3.01 -5.63 5.82
N LYS A 191 -4.10 -6.00 6.51
CA LYS A 191 -4.97 -7.12 6.12
C LYS A 191 -5.59 -6.91 4.74
N HIS A 192 -6.03 -5.70 4.42
CA HIS A 192 -6.56 -5.38 3.10
C HIS A 192 -5.49 -5.37 1.99
N SER A 193 -4.25 -5.00 2.30
CA SER A 193 -3.11 -5.12 1.37
C SER A 193 -2.77 -6.59 1.11
N LEU A 194 -2.77 -7.45 2.15
CA LEU A 194 -2.58 -8.89 2.02
C LEU A 194 -3.66 -9.55 1.17
N GLN A 195 -4.93 -9.29 1.48
CA GLN A 195 -6.06 -9.81 0.70
C GLN A 195 -5.96 -9.40 -0.76
N ARG A 196 -5.58 -8.14 -1.02
CA ARG A 196 -5.41 -7.66 -2.38
C ARG A 196 -4.26 -8.34 -3.12
N GLY A 197 -3.15 -8.60 -2.44
CA GLY A 197 -2.06 -9.42 -3.01
C GLY A 197 -2.58 -10.77 -3.47
N ALA A 198 -3.36 -11.44 -2.63
CA ALA A 198 -4.00 -12.71 -2.97
C ALA A 198 -4.99 -12.59 -4.14
N ASP A 199 -5.85 -11.56 -4.16
CA ASP A 199 -6.85 -11.35 -5.21
C ASP A 199 -6.22 -11.12 -6.60
N VAL A 200 -5.04 -10.50 -6.64
CA VAL A 200 -4.27 -10.22 -7.88
C VAL A 200 -3.30 -11.36 -8.21
N GLY A 201 -3.19 -12.38 -7.36
CA GLY A 201 -2.29 -13.51 -7.56
C GLY A 201 -0.81 -13.18 -7.30
N ILE A 202 -0.53 -12.17 -6.47
CA ILE A 202 0.83 -11.81 -6.05
C ILE A 202 1.15 -12.53 -4.72
N PRO A 203 2.07 -13.51 -4.71
CA PRO A 203 2.27 -14.42 -3.58
C PRO A 203 3.12 -13.83 -2.44
N VAL A 204 3.78 -12.69 -2.64
CA VAL A 204 4.69 -12.08 -1.65
C VAL A 204 4.31 -10.63 -1.45
N LEU A 205 4.10 -10.25 -0.19
CA LEU A 205 3.90 -8.88 0.24
C LEU A 205 5.14 -8.40 1.00
N ARG A 206 5.57 -7.16 0.73
CA ARG A 206 6.72 -6.51 1.37
C ARG A 206 6.27 -5.25 2.10
N PHE A 207 6.78 -5.05 3.31
CA PHE A 207 6.67 -3.80 4.06
C PHE A 207 8.07 -3.23 4.31
N ASP A 208 8.29 -1.98 3.91
CA ASP A 208 9.47 -1.22 4.32
C ASP A 208 9.09 -0.36 5.52
N VAL A 209 9.61 -0.72 6.70
CA VAL A 209 9.24 -0.10 7.96
C VAL A 209 10.33 0.88 8.37
N THR A 210 9.95 2.15 8.54
CA THR A 210 10.86 3.24 8.92
C THR A 210 10.68 3.72 10.35
N SER A 211 9.67 3.20 11.08
CA SER A 211 9.37 3.54 12.47
C SER A 211 9.26 2.26 13.28
N ASP A 212 9.78 2.27 14.51
CA ASP A 212 9.70 1.13 15.43
C ASP A 212 8.29 0.91 16.01
N THR A 213 7.35 1.82 15.72
CA THR A 213 5.98 1.84 16.28
C THR A 213 4.95 1.04 15.48
N LEU A 214 5.37 0.10 14.62
CA LEU A 214 4.49 -0.77 13.82
C LEU A 214 4.54 -2.24 14.26
#